data_AF-A0A1I5PI44-F1
#
_entry.id   AF-A0A1I5PI44-F1
#
_cell.length_a   1.000
_cell.length_b   1.000
_cell.length_c   1.000
_cell.angle_alpha   90.00
_cell.angle_beta   90.00
_cell.angle_gamma   90.00
#
_symmetry.space_group_name_H-M   'P 1'
#
loop_
_entity.id
_entity.type
_entity.pdbx_description
1 polymer ?
#
loop_
_entity_poly.entity_id
_entity_poly.type
_entity_poly.pdbx_seq_one_letter_code
_entity_poly.pdbx_strand_id
1 'polypeptide(L)'
;MASEKQSMVRSLQRGLQLMNAVGEQGPVHAKQLARHTGVPLATVYHLLRTLLHDRYVVRLGDGSYVLGPALHAAHGGSTRYAVAAMDAKRCEI
;
A
#
# COMPACT_ATOMS: atom_id res chain seq x y z
N MET A 1 -1.56 3.80 -34.33
CA MET A 1 -2.56 3.65 -33.24
C MET A 1 -1.97 4.21 -31.96
N ALA A 2 -2.13 5.52 -31.72
CA ALA A 2 -1.53 6.21 -30.59
C ALA A 2 -2.51 7.26 -30.07
N SER A 3 -3.34 6.89 -29.09
CA SER A 3 -3.78 7.75 -27.98
C SER A 3 -4.90 7.07 -27.17
N GLU A 4 -4.59 5.93 -26.54
CA GLU A 4 -5.38 5.40 -25.41
C GLU A 4 -4.65 5.63 -24.07
N LYS A 5 -3.36 6.05 -24.14
CA LYS A 5 -2.51 6.34 -22.97
C LYS A 5 -2.75 7.70 -22.34
N GLN A 6 -3.68 8.51 -22.86
CA GLN A 6 -3.77 9.94 -22.55
C GLN A 6 -4.83 10.31 -21.50
N SER A 7 -5.47 9.32 -20.85
CA SER A 7 -6.36 9.57 -19.70
C SER A 7 -6.04 8.69 -18.48
N MET A 8 -4.89 8.01 -18.44
CA MET A 8 -4.52 7.25 -17.23
C MET A 8 -3.75 8.16 -16.26
N VAL A 9 -4.37 8.45 -15.11
CA VAL A 9 -3.72 9.20 -14.04
C VAL A 9 -2.56 8.37 -13.49
N ARG A 10 -1.34 8.70 -13.93
CA ARG A 10 -0.12 7.92 -13.63
C ARG A 10 0.13 7.76 -12.13
N SER A 11 -0.27 8.74 -11.33
CA SER A 11 -0.16 8.69 -9.87
C SER A 11 -1.08 7.62 -9.27
N LEU A 12 -2.31 7.50 -9.77
CA LEU A 12 -3.28 6.49 -9.34
C LEU A 12 -2.81 5.10 -9.76
N GLN A 13 -2.30 4.94 -10.99
CA GLN A 13 -1.74 3.67 -11.45
C GLN A 13 -0.60 3.18 -10.55
N ARG A 14 0.33 4.08 -10.18
CA ARG A 14 1.42 3.75 -9.26
C ARG A 14 0.92 3.39 -7.86
N GLY A 15 -0.09 4.12 -7.37
CA GLY A 15 -0.74 3.82 -6.09
C GLY A 15 -1.39 2.44 -6.07
N LEU A 16 -2.15 2.11 -7.12
CA LEU A 16 -2.80 0.80 -7.29
C LEU A 16 -1.77 -0.34 -7.40
N GLN A 17 -0.69 -0.15 -8.17
CA GLN A 17 0.40 -1.13 -8.24
C GLN A 17 1.07 -1.36 -6.89
N LEU A 18 1.25 -0.29 -6.10
CA LEU A 18 1.81 -0.39 -4.76
C LEU A 18 0.88 -1.18 -3.83
N MET A 19 -0.43 -0.91 -3.86
CA MET A 19 -1.41 -1.63 -3.05
C MET A 19 -1.48 -3.12 -3.43
N ASN A 20 -1.42 -3.45 -4.72
CA ASN A 20 -1.38 -4.85 -5.17
C ASN A 20 -0.14 -5.58 -4.64
N ALA A 21 1.03 -4.94 -4.72
CA ALA A 21 2.27 -5.53 -4.21
C ALA A 21 2.24 -5.76 -2.69
N VAL A 22 1.60 -4.88 -1.91
CA VAL A 22 1.38 -5.11 -0.47
C VAL A 22 0.44 -6.30 -0.23
N GLY A 23 -0.62 -6.43 -1.03
CA GLY A 23 -1.57 -7.54 -0.92
C GLY A 23 -0.97 -8.91 -1.28
N GLU A 24 -0.08 -8.96 -2.27
CA GLU A 24 0.57 -10.20 -2.70
C GLU A 24 1.67 -10.66 -1.73
N GLN A 25 2.43 -9.71 -1.15
CA GLN A 25 3.61 -10.01 -0.34
C GLN A 25 3.30 -10.09 1.17
N GLY A 26 2.20 -9.49 1.64
CA GLY A 26 1.89 -9.36 3.06
C GLY A 26 2.65 -8.19 3.71
N PRO A 27 3.12 -8.31 4.97
CA PRO A 27 3.91 -7.28 5.63
C PRO A 27 5.19 -6.98 4.85
N VAL A 28 5.26 -5.79 4.23
CA VAL A 28 6.36 -5.43 3.34
C VAL A 28 6.93 -4.05 3.65
N HIS A 29 8.25 -3.91 3.63
CA HIS A 29 8.89 -2.60 3.84
C HIS A 29 8.85 -1.72 2.58
N ALA A 30 8.85 -0.40 2.76
CA ALA A 30 8.89 0.58 1.67
C ALA A 30 10.05 0.33 0.68
N LYS A 31 11.21 -0.13 1.18
CA LYS A 31 12.37 -0.46 0.35
C LYS A 31 12.14 -1.67 -0.54
N GLN A 32 11.42 -2.70 -0.06
CA GLN A 32 11.05 -3.86 -0.87
C GLN A 32 10.00 -3.48 -1.90
N LEU A 33 9.01 -2.67 -1.52
CA LEU A 33 8.00 -2.14 -2.44
C LEU A 33 8.63 -1.36 -3.60
N ALA A 34 9.59 -0.48 -3.32
CA ALA A 34 10.30 0.28 -4.34
C ALA A 34 11.03 -0.63 -5.34
N ARG A 35 11.68 -1.69 -4.85
CA ARG A 35 12.37 -2.67 -5.69
C ARG A 35 11.41 -3.50 -6.53
N HIS A 36 10.29 -3.91 -5.94
CA HIS A 36 9.30 -4.75 -6.61
C HIS A 36 8.50 -3.99 -7.68
N THR A 37 8.15 -2.74 -7.40
CA THR A 37 7.34 -1.91 -8.30
C THR A 37 8.16 -1.08 -9.30
N GLY A 38 9.48 -0.98 -9.11
CA GLY A 38 10.35 -0.10 -9.89
C GLY A 38 10.10 1.39 -9.64
N VAL A 39 9.32 1.73 -8.60
CA VAL A 39 9.02 3.11 -8.22
C VAL A 39 10.13 3.66 -7.31
N PRO A 40 10.60 4.90 -7.52
CA PRO A 40 11.60 5.51 -6.63
C PRO A 40 11.13 5.53 -5.18
N LEU A 41 12.04 5.24 -4.24
CA LEU A 41 11.73 5.12 -2.82
C LEU A 41 11.02 6.38 -2.26
N ALA A 42 11.46 7.57 -2.67
CA ALA A 42 10.80 8.83 -2.29
C ALA A 42 9.33 8.87 -2.75
N THR A 43 9.05 8.42 -3.97
CA THR A 43 7.67 8.35 -4.50
C THR A 43 6.85 7.30 -3.76
N VAL A 44 7.45 6.17 -3.38
CA VAL A 44 6.78 5.16 -2.53
C VAL A 44 6.37 5.77 -1.20
N TYR A 45 7.23 6.53 -0.53
CA TYR A 45 6.87 7.21 0.71
C TYR A 45 5.77 8.25 0.52
N HIS A 46 5.75 9.00 -0.58
CA HIS A 46 4.65 9.92 -0.87
C HIS A 46 3.31 9.20 -1.01
N LEU A 47 3.29 8.09 -1.74
CA LEU A 47 2.08 7.28 -1.92
C LEU A 47 1.64 6.64 -0.61
N LEU A 48 2.57 6.03 0.14
CA LEU A 48 2.29 5.43 1.44
C LEU A 48 1.74 6.45 2.44
N ARG A 49 2.22 7.70 2.41
CA ARG A 49 1.70 8.77 3.28
C ARG A 49 0.22 9.04 3.02
N THR A 50 -0.17 9.15 1.75
CA THR A 50 -1.58 9.32 1.37
C THR A 50 -2.41 8.08 1.73
N LEU A 51 -1.90 6.89 1.46
CA LEU A 51 -2.61 5.63 1.74
C LEU A 51 -2.75 5.35 3.25
N LEU A 52 -1.76 5.74 4.07
CA LEU A 52 -1.82 5.68 5.53
C LEU A 52 -2.87 6.65 6.07
N HIS A 53 -2.89 7.87 5.54
CA HIS A 53 -3.83 8.90 5.93
C HIS A 53 -5.28 8.46 5.66
N ASP A 54 -5.53 7.90 4.47
CA ASP A 54 -6.86 7.41 4.08
C ASP A 54 -7.17 5.99 4.63
N ARG A 55 -6.27 5.42 5.45
CA ARG A 55 -6.43 4.12 6.11
C ARG A 55 -6.52 2.90 5.16
N TYR A 56 -6.04 3.05 3.92
CA TYR A 56 -5.89 1.92 2.98
C TYR A 56 -4.72 1.00 3.33
N VAL A 57 -3.68 1.54 3.98
CA VAL A 57 -2.55 0.75 4.50
C VAL A 57 -2.32 1.05 5.97
N VAL A 58 -1.79 0.08 6.69
CA VAL A 58 -1.39 0.20 8.09
C VAL A 58 0.09 -0.06 8.19
N ARG A 59 0.79 0.78 8.95
CA ARG A 59 2.19 0.57 9.30
C ARG A 59 2.25 -0.25 10.59
N LEU A 60 2.99 -1.35 10.58
CA LEU A 60 3.27 -2.16 11.76
C LEU A 60 4.44 -1.55 12.56
N GLY A 61 4.59 -2.00 13.81
CA GLY A 61 5.64 -1.53 14.72
C GLY A 61 7.07 -1.77 14.22
N ASP A 62 7.29 -2.78 13.37
CA ASP A 62 8.56 -3.07 12.71
C ASP A 62 8.84 -2.18 11.48
N GLY A 63 7.88 -1.33 11.09
CA GLY A 63 8.00 -0.45 9.93
C GLY A 63 7.70 -1.12 8.59
N SER A 64 7.12 -2.32 8.59
CA SER A 64 6.45 -2.89 7.44
C SER A 64 5.05 -2.30 7.24
N TYR A 65 4.50 -2.47 6.04
CA TYR A 65 3.19 -1.99 5.64
C TYR A 65 2.32 -3.17 5.26
N VAL A 66 1.06 -3.15 5.70
CA VAL A 66 0.02 -4.11 5.34
C VAL A 66 -1.20 -3.39 4.79
N LEU A 67 -2.03 -4.08 4.02
CA LEU A 67 -3.32 -3.53 3.59
C LEU A 67 -4.27 -3.42 4.79
N GLY A 68 -4.97 -2.29 4.85
CA GLY A 68 -5.96 -1.99 5.88
C GLY A 68 -7.23 -2.86 5.76
N PRO A 69 -8.08 -2.84 6.80
CA PRO A 69 -9.32 -3.62 6.84
C PRO A 69 -10.31 -3.28 5.71
N ALA A 70 -10.20 -2.09 5.10
CA ALA A 70 -11.05 -1.69 3.96
C ALA A 70 -10.89 -2.59 2.73
N LEU A 71 -9.74 -3.24 2.54
CA LEU A 71 -9.52 -4.17 1.42
C LEU A 71 -9.73 -5.64 1.79
N HIS A 72 -9.82 -5.96 3.10
CA HIS A 72 -10.08 -7.31 3.58
C HIS A 72 -11.47 -7.84 3.19
N ALA A 73 -12.44 -6.96 2.92
CA ALA A 73 -13.77 -7.36 2.44
C ALA A 73 -13.78 -7.71 0.94
N ALA A 74 -12.81 -7.22 0.15
CA ALA A 74 -12.81 -7.36 -1.31
C ALA A 74 -11.98 -8.56 -1.81
N HIS A 75 -10.97 -9.00 -1.06
CA HIS A 75 -10.18 -10.19 -1.38
C HIS A 75 -10.59 -11.35 -0.46
N GLY A 76 -11.57 -12.14 -0.91
CA GLY A 76 -11.99 -13.40 -0.26
C GLY A 76 -10.95 -14.53 -0.35
N GLY A 77 -9.67 -14.22 -0.18
CA GLY A 77 -8.58 -15.17 -0.27
C GLY A 77 -7.37 -14.67 0.51
N SER A 78 -6.95 -15.45 1.50
CA SER A 78 -5.76 -15.28 2.35
C SER A 78 -5.93 -14.37 3.58
N THR A 79 -6.87 -14.75 4.45
CA THR A 79 -6.85 -14.42 5.89
C THR A 79 -5.59 -15.02 6.55
N ARG A 80 -4.44 -14.36 6.43
CA ARG A 80 -3.25 -14.68 7.25
C ARG A 80 -2.80 -13.56 8.19
N TYR A 81 -3.36 -12.34 8.06
CA TYR A 81 -2.89 -11.18 8.85
C TYR A 81 -4.00 -10.30 9.44
N ALA A 82 -5.24 -10.81 9.54
CA ALA A 82 -6.32 -10.15 10.26
C ALA A 82 -6.20 -10.43 11.77
N VAL A 83 -5.34 -9.68 12.48
CA VAL A 83 -5.49 -9.39 13.92
C VAL A 83 -4.49 -8.32 14.43
N ALA A 84 -3.45 -7.96 13.70
CA ALA A 84 -2.39 -7.08 14.24
C ALA A 84 -2.64 -5.55 14.05
N ALA A 85 -3.88 -5.11 13.88
CA ALA A 85 -4.23 -3.68 13.81
C ALA A 85 -5.07 -3.23 15.01
N MET A 86 -4.71 -3.71 16.21
CA MET A 86 -5.20 -3.18 17.48
C MET A 86 -4.05 -2.67 18.34
N ASP A 87 -3.20 -1.79 17.81
CA ASP A 87 -2.44 -0.83 18.63
C ASP A 87 -1.89 0.35 17.79
N ALA A 88 -2.75 0.98 16.99
CA ALA A 88 -2.41 2.21 16.27
C ALA A 88 -2.86 3.47 17.03
N LYS A 89 -2.86 3.42 18.37
CA LYS A 89 -3.38 4.51 19.22
C LYS A 89 -2.38 5.64 19.48
N ARG A 90 -1.18 5.64 18.90
CA ARG A 90 -0.23 6.74 19.13
C ARG A 90 0.76 6.89 17.98
N CYS A 91 0.41 7.68 16.99
CA CYS A 91 1.40 8.44 16.22
C CYS A 91 0.68 9.69 15.72
N GLU A 92 0.58 10.64 16.65
CA GLU A 92 0.18 12.01 16.42
C GLU A 92 1.06 12.63 15.32
N ILE A 93 0.44 13.49 14.53
CA ILE A 93 1.09 14.37 13.55
C ILE A 93 1.78 15.50 14.31
#